data_AF-A0A484Z1W8-F1
#
_entry.id   AF-A0A484Z1W8-F1
#
_cell.length_a   1.000
_cell.length_b   1.000
_cell.length_c   1.000
_cell.angle_alpha   90.00
_cell.angle_beta   90.00
_cell.angle_gamma   90.00
#
_symmetry.space_group_name_H-M   'P 1'
#
loop_
_entity.id
_entity.type
_entity.pdbx_description
1 polymer ?
#
loop_
_entity_poly.entity_id
_entity_poly.type
_entity_poly.pdbx_seq_one_letter_code
_entity_poly.pdbx_strand_id
1 'polypeptide(L)'
;MARGYDVTAKAWLPWFHHLNTSVSFEQYFGDSVDLFNSGTGYHNPMAVNLGLDYTPVPLVTISAAHKQGESGVSQNNLGLKLNYRFGVPLAKQLSAGEVAATRSLRGSRYDPAERNSLPVMEFRQRKTLSVYLATPPWDLKGGETVMLKLQIRSTHGIRQLHWQGDTQALSLTSPANSTSSDGWSIIIPAWDAREGATNRWRLSVVAEDKDGQRVSSNEITLTVVQPLVVMPDDDPRWKLLPDD
;
A
#
# COMPACT_ATOMS: atom_id res chain seq x y z
N MET A 1 7.72 10.33 1.08
CA MET A 1 8.36 11.13 0.03
C MET A 1 8.69 10.19 -1.10
N ALA A 2 8.27 10.54 -2.32
CA ALA A 2 8.55 9.74 -3.50
C ALA A 2 10.02 9.93 -3.91
N ARG A 3 10.65 8.88 -4.43
CA ARG A 3 11.98 8.99 -5.05
C ARG A 3 11.80 9.38 -6.50
N GLY A 4 12.65 10.23 -7.05
CA GLY A 4 12.53 10.66 -8.43
C GLY A 4 13.71 11.49 -8.91
N TYR A 5 13.64 11.91 -10.16
CA TYR A 5 14.57 12.83 -10.79
C TYR A 5 13.81 13.86 -11.62
N ASP A 6 14.36 15.07 -11.68
CA ASP A 6 13.94 16.13 -12.58
C ASP A 6 15.10 16.55 -13.49
N VAL A 7 14.78 16.92 -14.72
CA VAL A 7 15.72 17.49 -15.68
C VAL A 7 15.07 18.73 -16.28
N THR A 8 15.67 19.88 -16.03
CA THR A 8 15.17 21.17 -16.54
C THR A 8 16.17 21.78 -17.51
N ALA A 9 15.69 22.13 -18.69
CA ALA A 9 16.40 22.92 -19.68
C ALA A 9 15.76 24.31 -19.78
N LYS A 10 16.57 25.36 -19.75
CA LYS A 10 16.14 26.75 -19.95
C LYS A 10 16.85 27.34 -21.15
N ALA A 11 16.10 28.04 -22.00
CA ALA A 11 16.61 28.74 -23.16
C ALA A 11 16.15 30.21 -23.13
N TRP A 12 17.03 31.09 -23.60
CA TRP A 12 16.73 32.51 -23.80
C TRP A 12 16.76 32.83 -25.29
N LEU A 13 15.93 33.78 -25.71
CA LEU A 13 15.91 34.24 -27.10
C LEU A 13 16.97 35.35 -27.26
N PRO A 14 17.96 35.20 -28.17
CA PRO A 14 19.01 36.20 -28.37
C PRO A 14 18.49 37.58 -28.79
N TRP A 15 17.36 37.62 -29.49
CA TRP A 15 16.72 38.85 -29.97
C TRP A 15 15.65 39.40 -29.01
N PHE A 16 15.30 38.67 -27.95
CA PHE A 16 14.27 39.11 -27.01
C PHE A 16 14.57 38.66 -25.57
N HIS A 17 15.45 39.43 -24.91
CA HIS A 17 15.98 39.12 -23.57
C HIS A 17 14.96 39.15 -22.42
N HIS A 18 13.75 39.64 -22.69
CA HIS A 18 12.67 39.68 -21.72
C HIS A 18 11.92 38.35 -21.62
N LEU A 19 12.13 37.40 -22.55
CA LEU A 19 11.38 36.15 -22.61
C LEU A 19 12.31 34.95 -22.52
N ASN A 20 11.99 34.03 -21.61
CA ASN A 20 12.67 32.75 -21.49
C ASN A 20 11.68 31.61 -21.64
N THR A 21 12.14 30.53 -22.24
CA THR A 21 11.40 29.27 -22.29
C THR A 21 12.10 28.23 -21.42
N SER A 22 11.30 27.35 -20.82
CA SER A 22 11.82 26.25 -20.04
C SER A 22 11.07 24.98 -20.38
N VAL A 23 11.78 23.87 -20.44
CA VAL A 23 11.21 22.53 -20.56
C VAL A 23 11.76 21.71 -19.41
N SER A 24 10.87 21.11 -18.62
CA SER A 24 11.25 20.20 -17.55
C SER A 24 10.61 18.84 -17.75
N PHE A 25 11.37 17.79 -17.49
CA PHE A 25 10.90 16.43 -17.41
C PHE A 25 11.08 15.93 -15.99
N GLU A 26 10.06 15.34 -15.39
CA GLU A 26 10.14 14.79 -14.05
C GLU A 26 9.51 13.40 -13.99
N GLN A 27 10.16 12.49 -13.27
CA GLN A 27 9.69 11.13 -13.06
C GLN A 27 9.92 10.71 -11.62
N TYR A 28 8.88 10.13 -11.02
CA TYR A 28 8.89 9.64 -9.66
C TYR A 28 8.50 8.17 -9.61
N PHE A 29 8.98 7.48 -8.58
CA PHE A 29 8.77 6.06 -8.35
C PHE A 29 8.04 5.83 -7.04
N GLY A 30 7.01 4.99 -7.08
CA GLY A 30 6.14 4.65 -5.95
C GLY A 30 4.76 4.17 -6.39
N ASP A 31 3.99 3.63 -5.45
CA ASP A 31 2.67 3.04 -5.74
C ASP A 31 1.56 4.08 -5.80
N SER A 32 1.67 5.15 -5.01
CA SER A 32 0.66 6.20 -4.93
C SER A 32 1.34 7.56 -4.71
N VAL A 33 1.98 8.06 -5.77
CA VAL A 33 2.72 9.33 -5.79
C VAL A 33 1.82 10.45 -6.27
N ASP A 34 1.69 11.51 -5.49
CA ASP A 34 0.93 12.70 -5.87
C ASP A 34 1.85 13.74 -6.54
N LEU A 35 2.03 13.59 -7.86
CA LEU A 35 2.88 14.49 -8.65
C LEU A 35 2.22 15.84 -8.97
N PHE A 36 0.89 15.92 -8.91
CA PHE A 36 0.11 17.10 -9.31
C PHE A 36 -0.46 17.89 -8.13
N ASN A 37 -0.21 17.42 -6.89
CA ASN A 37 -0.85 17.92 -5.67
C ASN A 37 -2.38 17.90 -5.75
N SER A 38 -2.93 16.89 -6.43
CA SER A 38 -4.37 16.73 -6.63
C SER A 38 -5.04 15.89 -5.53
N GLY A 39 -4.26 15.33 -4.61
CA GLY A 39 -4.73 14.38 -3.60
C GLY A 39 -4.96 12.97 -4.15
N THR A 40 -4.72 12.75 -5.44
CA THR A 40 -4.77 11.43 -6.08
C THR A 40 -3.35 10.95 -6.35
N GLY A 41 -3.01 9.79 -5.80
CA GLY A 41 -1.69 9.19 -6.02
C GLY A 41 -1.68 8.27 -7.23
N TYR A 42 -0.62 8.37 -8.03
CA TYR A 42 -0.41 7.62 -9.27
C TYR A 42 0.77 6.64 -9.10
N HIS A 43 0.74 5.54 -9.86
CA HIS A 43 1.84 4.58 -9.87
C HIS A 43 2.93 5.05 -10.84
N ASN A 44 4.16 5.23 -10.34
CA ASN A 44 5.34 5.67 -11.09
C ASN A 44 5.08 6.84 -12.08
N PRO A 45 4.49 7.97 -11.63
CA PRO A 45 4.07 9.02 -12.55
C PRO A 45 5.25 9.76 -13.17
N MET A 46 5.05 10.19 -14.41
CA MET A 46 5.91 11.14 -15.10
C MET A 46 5.12 12.35 -15.60
N ALA A 47 5.80 13.48 -15.72
CA ALA A 47 5.23 14.70 -16.26
C ALA A 47 6.25 15.49 -17.08
N VAL A 48 5.74 16.19 -18.09
CA VAL A 48 6.46 17.19 -18.87
C VAL A 48 5.89 18.56 -18.52
N ASN A 49 6.76 19.52 -18.23
CA ASN A 49 6.37 20.89 -17.93
C ASN A 49 6.97 21.85 -18.95
N LEU A 50 6.12 22.63 -19.59
CA LEU A 50 6.49 23.68 -20.54
C LEU A 50 6.24 25.04 -19.90
N GLY A 51 7.30 25.80 -19.70
CA GLY A 51 7.27 27.10 -19.02
C GLY A 51 7.68 28.26 -19.93
N LEU A 52 7.08 29.41 -19.66
CA LEU A 52 7.34 30.69 -20.30
C LEU A 52 7.48 31.76 -19.22
N ASP A 53 8.64 32.41 -19.16
CA ASP A 53 8.93 33.47 -18.20
C ASP A 53 9.10 34.80 -18.94
N TYR A 54 8.36 35.83 -18.53
CA TYR A 54 8.49 37.20 -18.99
C TYR A 54 9.05 38.11 -17.88
N THR A 55 10.16 38.78 -18.15
CA THR A 55 10.88 39.64 -17.20
C THR A 55 10.98 41.06 -17.77
N PRO A 56 10.01 41.94 -17.50
CA PRO A 56 10.06 43.32 -17.99
C PRO A 56 11.22 44.11 -17.38
N VAL A 57 11.52 43.87 -16.10
CA VAL A 57 12.63 44.47 -15.35
C VAL A 57 13.31 43.40 -14.49
N PRO A 58 14.60 43.52 -14.13
CA PRO A 58 15.29 42.49 -13.35
C PRO A 58 14.61 42.08 -12.04
N LEU A 59 13.90 43.02 -11.40
CA LEU A 59 13.19 42.78 -10.15
C LEU A 59 11.98 41.85 -10.28
N VAL A 60 11.32 41.79 -11.45
CA VAL A 60 10.00 41.16 -11.60
C VAL A 60 10.02 40.15 -12.74
N THR A 61 9.59 38.92 -12.45
CA THR A 61 9.37 37.88 -13.46
C THR A 61 7.95 37.33 -13.34
N ILE A 62 7.24 37.28 -14.45
CA ILE A 62 5.93 36.64 -14.59
C ILE A 62 6.17 35.30 -15.26
N SER A 63 5.68 34.22 -14.66
CA SER A 63 5.85 32.86 -15.18
C SER A 63 4.50 32.24 -15.52
N ALA A 64 4.42 31.58 -16.66
CA ALA A 64 3.30 30.73 -17.05
C ALA A 64 3.84 29.36 -17.43
N ALA A 65 3.29 28.30 -16.85
CA ALA A 65 3.73 26.94 -17.08
C ALA A 65 2.55 25.99 -17.28
N HIS A 66 2.73 25.02 -18.18
CA HIS A 66 1.77 23.99 -18.48
C HIS A 66 2.42 22.62 -18.26
N LYS A 67 1.92 21.89 -17.28
CA LYS A 67 2.40 20.56 -16.89
C LYS A 67 1.42 19.50 -17.38
N GLN A 68 1.92 18.50 -18.08
CA GLN A 68 1.15 17.41 -18.68
C GLN A 68 1.71 16.06 -18.20
N GLY A 69 0.83 15.17 -17.74
CA GLY A 69 1.15 13.79 -17.34
C GLY A 69 0.56 12.73 -18.28
N GLU A 70 0.91 11.46 -18.05
CA GLU A 70 0.53 10.33 -18.92
C GLU A 70 -0.98 10.04 -18.95
N SER A 71 -1.68 10.15 -17.82
CA SER A 71 -3.10 9.81 -17.71
C SER A 71 -4.05 10.94 -18.15
N GLY A 72 -3.59 11.85 -19.01
CA GLY A 72 -4.36 13.02 -19.45
C GLY A 72 -4.50 14.11 -18.38
N VAL A 73 -3.84 13.96 -17.23
CA VAL A 73 -3.80 14.95 -16.15
C VAL A 73 -2.95 16.13 -16.61
N SER A 74 -3.50 17.33 -16.49
CA SER A 74 -2.78 18.56 -16.80
C SER A 74 -2.97 19.61 -15.72
N GLN A 75 -2.00 20.51 -15.60
CA GLN A 75 -2.02 21.60 -14.63
C GLN A 75 -1.43 22.86 -15.27
N ASN A 76 -2.13 23.98 -15.09
CA ASN A 76 -1.66 25.30 -15.49
C ASN A 76 -1.20 26.05 -14.25
N ASN A 77 0.02 26.56 -14.28
CA ASN A 77 0.64 27.29 -13.19
C ASN A 77 0.97 28.70 -13.65
N LEU A 78 0.43 29.69 -12.95
CA LEU A 78 0.79 31.09 -13.11
C LEU A 78 1.54 31.54 -11.86
N GLY A 79 2.58 32.35 -12.05
CA GLY A 79 3.43 32.79 -10.96
C GLY A 79 3.95 34.20 -11.16
N LEU A 80 4.22 34.86 -10.04
CA LEU A 80 4.91 36.14 -9.97
C LEU A 80 6.10 35.97 -9.04
N LYS A 81 7.29 36.28 -9.55
CA LYS A 81 8.55 36.19 -8.81
C LYS A 81 9.17 37.57 -8.66
N LEU A 82 9.56 37.90 -7.43
CA LEU A 82 10.31 39.11 -7.10
C LEU A 82 11.76 38.73 -6.80
N ASN A 83 12.70 39.21 -7.62
CA ASN A 83 14.12 38.90 -7.50
C ASN A 83 14.90 40.15 -7.02
N TYR A 84 15.04 40.31 -5.71
CA TYR A 84 15.79 41.43 -5.15
C TYR A 84 17.29 41.10 -5.04
N ARG A 85 18.14 41.92 -5.65
CA ARG A 85 19.60 41.76 -5.62
C ARG A 85 20.24 42.75 -4.65
N PHE A 86 20.75 42.24 -3.53
CA PHE A 86 21.51 43.07 -2.58
C PHE A 86 22.79 43.63 -3.22
N GLY A 87 23.12 44.88 -2.94
CA GLY A 87 24.30 45.56 -3.47
C GLY A 87 24.14 46.16 -4.88
N VAL A 88 22.98 45.99 -5.54
CA VAL A 88 22.66 46.64 -6.81
C VAL A 88 21.67 47.79 -6.56
N PRO A 89 21.91 49.02 -7.06
CA PRO A 89 20.96 50.12 -6.91
C PRO A 89 19.56 49.74 -7.43
N LEU A 90 18.52 50.12 -6.68
CA LEU A 90 17.13 49.80 -7.04
C LEU A 90 16.75 50.30 -8.44
N ALA A 91 17.25 51.47 -8.84
CA ALA A 91 17.03 52.04 -10.18
C ALA A 91 17.49 51.10 -11.31
N LYS A 92 18.58 50.35 -11.11
CA LYS A 92 19.03 49.34 -12.09
C LYS A 92 18.13 48.11 -12.10
N GLN A 93 17.60 47.72 -10.94
CA GLN A 93 16.69 46.57 -10.84
C GLN A 93 15.30 46.86 -11.42
N LEU A 94 14.92 48.13 -11.55
CA LEU A 94 13.70 48.61 -12.18
C LEU A 94 13.91 49.08 -13.63
N SER A 95 15.13 48.96 -14.17
CA SER A 95 15.45 49.36 -15.54
C SER A 95 15.30 48.17 -16.49
N ALA A 96 14.48 48.33 -17.54
CA ALA A 96 14.32 47.32 -18.58
C ALA A 96 15.62 47.01 -19.33
N GLY A 97 16.51 48.00 -19.48
CA GLY A 97 17.81 47.82 -20.17
C GLY A 97 18.79 46.92 -19.42
N GLU A 98 18.58 46.69 -18.12
CA GLU A 98 19.46 45.87 -17.29
C GLU A 98 19.10 44.38 -17.34
N VAL A 99 17.97 44.01 -17.96
CA VAL A 99 17.52 42.61 -18.07
C VAL A 99 18.58 41.76 -18.79
N ALA A 100 19.09 42.22 -19.92
CA ALA A 100 20.12 41.49 -20.68
C ALA A 100 21.39 41.23 -19.85
N ALA A 101 21.85 42.23 -19.08
CA ALA A 101 23.02 42.09 -18.22
C ALA A 101 22.79 41.06 -17.09
N THR A 102 21.61 41.06 -16.49
CA THR A 102 21.27 40.07 -15.44
C THR A 102 21.17 38.63 -15.94
N ARG A 103 20.87 38.43 -17.24
CA ARG A 103 20.78 37.12 -17.89
C ARG A 103 22.13 36.56 -18.36
N SER A 104 23.17 37.38 -18.41
CA SER A 104 24.52 36.90 -18.74
C SER A 104 25.03 35.90 -17.71
N LEU A 105 26.01 35.05 -18.07
CA LEU A 105 26.67 34.12 -17.13
C LEU A 105 27.21 34.83 -15.88
N ARG A 106 27.72 36.05 -16.04
CA ARG A 106 28.18 36.87 -14.91
C ARG A 106 27.02 37.35 -14.06
N GLY A 107 25.89 37.67 -14.69
CA GLY A 107 24.68 38.15 -14.04
C GLY A 107 23.89 37.06 -13.31
N SER A 108 23.95 35.81 -13.78
CA SER A 108 23.20 34.66 -13.22
C SER A 108 23.95 33.90 -12.12
N ARG A 109 25.21 34.27 -11.83
CA ARG A 109 26.04 33.61 -10.79
C ARG A 109 25.43 33.60 -9.38
N TYR A 110 24.47 34.47 -9.13
CA TYR A 110 23.76 34.58 -7.85
C TYR A 110 22.30 34.12 -7.94
N ASP A 111 21.88 33.60 -9.09
CA ASP A 111 20.54 33.06 -9.22
C ASP A 111 20.44 31.76 -8.38
N PRO A 112 19.29 31.50 -7.76
CA PRO A 112 19.09 30.29 -6.98
C PRO A 112 19.20 29.04 -7.86
N ALA A 113 19.53 27.91 -7.25
CA ALA A 113 19.52 26.63 -7.94
C ALA A 113 18.13 26.33 -8.51
N GLU A 114 18.10 25.87 -9.76
CA GLU A 114 16.87 25.43 -10.41
C GLU A 114 16.51 24.04 -9.90
N ARG A 115 15.44 23.96 -9.09
CA ARG A 115 14.92 22.71 -8.54
C ARG A 115 13.47 22.87 -8.12
N ASN A 116 12.73 21.78 -8.05
CA ASN A 116 11.49 21.76 -7.29
C ASN A 116 11.82 21.83 -5.78
N SER A 117 11.33 22.87 -5.09
CA SER A 117 11.58 23.06 -3.66
C SER A 117 10.56 22.35 -2.77
N LEU A 118 9.43 21.92 -3.35
CA LEU A 118 8.39 21.19 -2.63
C LEU A 118 8.64 19.69 -2.75
N PRO A 119 8.69 18.95 -1.63
CA PRO A 119 8.85 17.51 -1.69
C PRO A 119 7.61 16.86 -2.28
N VAL A 120 7.82 15.97 -3.26
CA VAL A 120 6.74 15.16 -3.82
C VAL A 120 6.41 14.03 -2.86
N MET A 121 5.11 13.88 -2.57
CA MET A 121 4.62 12.95 -1.56
C MET A 121 4.16 11.65 -2.20
N GLU A 122 4.46 10.55 -1.50
CA GLU A 122 3.90 9.23 -1.78
C GLU A 122 3.05 8.85 -0.58
N PHE A 123 1.83 8.37 -0.85
CA PHE A 123 0.89 7.91 0.15
C PHE A 123 0.88 6.39 0.18
N ARG A 124 0.71 5.80 1.36
CA ARG A 124 0.50 4.36 1.51
C ARG A 124 -0.59 4.13 2.53
N GLN A 125 -1.62 3.39 2.13
CA GLN A 125 -2.65 2.96 3.06
C GLN A 125 -2.04 1.99 4.08
N ARG A 126 -2.13 2.34 5.36
CA ARG A 126 -1.72 1.44 6.44
C ARG A 126 -2.74 0.31 6.55
N LYS A 127 -2.26 -0.93 6.71
CA LYS A 127 -3.13 -2.07 7.03
C LYS A 127 -3.72 -1.86 8.42
N THR A 128 -5.01 -1.55 8.48
CA THR A 128 -5.80 -1.27 9.68
C THR A 128 -6.42 -2.52 10.30
N LEU A 129 -6.60 -3.58 9.49
CA LEU A 129 -7.13 -4.87 9.90
C LEU A 129 -6.29 -6.01 9.30
N SER A 130 -5.92 -7.00 10.12
CA SER A 130 -5.33 -8.26 9.68
C SER A 130 -5.74 -9.40 10.60
N VAL A 131 -6.02 -10.57 10.02
CA VAL A 131 -6.43 -11.77 10.76
C VAL A 131 -5.64 -12.97 10.31
N TYR A 132 -5.24 -13.79 11.27
CA TYR A 132 -4.55 -15.05 11.05
C TYR A 132 -5.15 -16.12 11.97
N LEU A 133 -5.41 -17.31 11.42
CA LEU A 133 -5.93 -18.46 12.14
C LEU A 133 -4.78 -19.45 12.35
N ALA A 134 -4.45 -19.73 13.61
CA ALA A 134 -3.39 -20.66 13.94
C ALA A 134 -3.80 -22.09 13.55
N THR A 135 -2.91 -22.79 12.83
CA THR A 135 -3.11 -24.20 12.50
C THR A 135 -2.86 -25.06 13.75
N PRO A 136 -3.84 -25.88 14.17
CA PRO A 136 -3.65 -26.83 15.28
C PRO A 136 -2.72 -27.99 14.88
N PRO A 137 -2.25 -28.82 15.84
CA PRO A 137 -1.38 -29.97 15.55
C PRO A 137 -2.00 -30.95 14.54
N TRP A 138 -1.14 -31.69 13.83
CA TRP A 138 -1.53 -32.53 12.68
C TRP A 138 -2.09 -33.91 13.05
N ASP A 139 -1.99 -34.35 14.31
CA ASP A 139 -2.42 -35.68 14.77
C ASP A 139 -3.77 -35.64 15.52
N LEU A 140 -4.81 -35.15 14.86
CA LEU A 140 -6.13 -34.97 15.49
C LEU A 140 -6.87 -36.30 15.63
N LYS A 141 -7.42 -36.57 16.82
CA LYS A 141 -8.22 -37.77 17.07
C LYS A 141 -9.70 -37.47 16.93
N GLY A 142 -10.46 -38.47 16.47
CA GLY A 142 -11.92 -38.37 16.45
C GLY A 142 -12.48 -38.15 17.86
N GLY A 143 -13.37 -37.17 18.02
CA GLY A 143 -13.95 -36.76 19.29
C GLY A 143 -13.11 -35.76 20.11
N GLU A 144 -11.93 -35.36 19.63
CA GLU A 144 -11.08 -34.39 20.31
C GLU A 144 -11.62 -32.96 20.16
N THR A 145 -11.61 -32.20 21.26
CA THR A 145 -11.95 -30.77 21.24
C THR A 145 -10.68 -29.95 21.04
N VAL A 146 -10.60 -29.23 19.92
CA VAL A 146 -9.45 -28.41 19.56
C VAL A 146 -9.77 -26.94 19.79
N MET A 147 -8.91 -26.26 20.55
CA MET A 147 -8.99 -24.81 20.75
C MET A 147 -8.40 -24.07 19.54
N LEU A 148 -9.18 -23.19 18.95
CA LEU A 148 -8.76 -22.31 17.86
C LEU A 148 -8.26 -20.99 18.42
N LYS A 149 -7.10 -20.55 17.92
CA LYS A 149 -6.51 -19.25 18.29
C LYS A 149 -6.46 -18.35 17.07
N LEU A 150 -7.10 -17.19 17.18
CA LEU A 150 -7.04 -16.15 16.16
C LEU A 150 -6.05 -15.09 16.58
N GLN A 151 -5.15 -14.71 15.67
CA GLN A 151 -4.32 -13.53 15.83
C GLN A 151 -4.94 -12.40 15.01
N ILE A 152 -5.60 -11.49 15.71
CA ILE A 152 -6.28 -10.34 15.13
C ILE A 152 -5.51 -9.08 15.47
N ARG A 153 -5.23 -8.25 14.47
CA ARG A 153 -4.78 -6.87 14.67
C ARG A 153 -5.78 -5.94 14.01
N SER A 154 -6.43 -5.10 14.80
CA SER A 154 -7.38 -4.09 14.34
C SER A 154 -7.11 -2.77 15.04
N THR A 155 -7.18 -1.66 14.31
CA THR A 155 -7.08 -0.31 14.88
C THR A 155 -8.41 0.22 15.43
N HIS A 156 -9.56 -0.20 14.88
CA HIS A 156 -10.87 0.33 15.27
C HIS A 156 -11.72 -0.68 16.09
N GLY A 157 -11.21 -1.91 16.24
CA GLY A 157 -11.77 -2.97 17.08
C GLY A 157 -12.80 -3.81 16.34
N ILE A 158 -12.82 -5.12 16.60
CA ILE A 158 -13.67 -6.05 15.85
C ILE A 158 -15.15 -5.85 16.17
N ARG A 159 -15.96 -5.83 15.10
CA ARG A 159 -17.43 -5.83 15.17
C ARG A 159 -17.98 -7.25 15.14
N GLN A 160 -17.52 -8.07 14.19
CA GLN A 160 -18.01 -9.44 13.99
C GLN A 160 -16.92 -10.37 13.44
N LEU A 161 -17.03 -11.65 13.77
CA LEU A 161 -16.25 -12.74 13.21
C LEU A 161 -17.20 -13.72 12.50
N HIS A 162 -16.93 -13.97 11.22
CA HIS A 162 -17.72 -14.87 10.38
C HIS A 162 -16.86 -16.08 9.99
N TRP A 163 -17.22 -17.25 10.47
CA TRP A 163 -16.52 -18.49 10.13
C TRP A 163 -17.00 -19.05 8.80
N GLN A 164 -16.06 -19.57 8.01
CA GLN A 164 -16.30 -20.13 6.67
C GLN A 164 -15.69 -21.54 6.57
N GLY A 165 -16.25 -22.36 5.68
CA GLY A 165 -15.87 -23.76 5.50
C GLY A 165 -16.76 -24.72 6.27
N ASP A 166 -16.19 -25.83 6.74
CA ASP A 166 -16.92 -26.98 7.30
C ASP A 166 -17.33 -26.81 8.78
N THR A 167 -17.81 -25.63 9.11
CA THR A 167 -18.15 -25.21 10.49
C THR A 167 -19.20 -26.10 11.16
N GLN A 168 -20.18 -26.59 10.39
CA GLN A 168 -21.23 -27.49 10.88
C GLN A 168 -20.70 -28.89 11.19
N ALA A 169 -19.90 -29.46 10.29
CA ALA A 169 -19.30 -30.78 10.50
C ALA A 169 -18.37 -30.76 11.73
N LEU A 170 -17.62 -29.67 11.92
CA LEU A 170 -16.70 -29.48 13.03
C LEU A 170 -17.36 -29.02 14.35
N SER A 171 -18.70 -28.92 14.39
CA SER A 171 -19.47 -28.48 15.57
C SER A 171 -18.85 -27.23 16.24
N LEU A 172 -18.59 -26.19 15.44
CA LEU A 172 -17.92 -24.99 15.92
C LEU A 172 -18.68 -24.36 17.09
N THR A 173 -17.98 -24.23 18.22
CA THR A 173 -18.51 -23.67 19.46
C THR A 173 -17.94 -22.27 19.67
N SER A 174 -18.83 -21.28 19.85
CA SER A 174 -18.43 -19.90 20.09
C SER A 174 -18.15 -19.63 21.57
N PRO A 175 -17.17 -18.78 21.89
CA PRO A 175 -17.00 -18.25 23.24
C PRO A 175 -18.17 -17.34 23.64
N ALA A 176 -18.27 -17.02 24.93
CA ALA A 176 -19.29 -16.10 25.46
C ALA A 176 -19.29 -14.72 24.78
N ASN A 177 -18.13 -14.28 24.30
CA ASN A 177 -18.00 -13.11 23.44
C ASN A 177 -17.56 -13.54 22.03
N SER A 178 -18.49 -13.56 21.08
CA SER A 178 -18.25 -13.96 19.68
C SER A 178 -17.31 -13.02 18.90
N THR A 179 -16.88 -11.90 19.47
CA THR A 179 -15.84 -11.02 18.89
C THR A 179 -14.45 -11.30 19.45
N SER A 180 -14.33 -12.18 20.44
CA SER A 180 -13.05 -12.56 21.04
C SER A 180 -12.16 -13.32 20.06
N SER A 181 -10.85 -13.04 20.12
CA SER A 181 -9.82 -13.81 19.42
C SER A 181 -9.60 -15.20 20.01
N ASP A 182 -9.99 -15.39 21.27
CA ASP A 182 -9.75 -16.59 22.05
C ASP A 182 -11.06 -17.22 22.54
N GLY A 183 -11.02 -18.53 22.76
CA GLY A 183 -12.13 -19.32 23.30
C GLY A 183 -13.03 -19.97 22.25
N TRP A 184 -12.66 -19.90 20.96
CA TRP A 184 -13.29 -20.69 19.92
C TRP A 184 -12.80 -22.14 19.98
N SER A 185 -13.71 -23.09 19.82
CA SER A 185 -13.36 -24.50 19.79
C SER A 185 -14.15 -25.26 18.76
N ILE A 186 -13.56 -26.33 18.26
CA ILE A 186 -14.18 -27.28 17.35
C ILE A 186 -14.09 -28.68 17.93
N ILE A 187 -14.99 -29.55 17.52
CA ILE A 187 -14.99 -30.97 17.87
C ILE A 187 -14.70 -31.74 16.60
N ILE A 188 -13.63 -32.54 16.62
CA ILE A 188 -13.24 -33.33 15.45
C ILE A 188 -14.20 -34.51 15.28
N PRO A 189 -14.84 -34.70 14.11
CA PRO A 189 -15.71 -35.84 13.87
C PRO A 189 -14.97 -37.17 14.02
N ALA A 190 -15.71 -38.22 14.36
CA ALA A 190 -15.16 -39.58 14.39
C ALA A 190 -14.65 -39.98 12.99
N TRP A 191 -13.60 -40.82 12.96
CA TRP A 191 -13.07 -41.34 11.70
C TRP A 191 -14.14 -42.13 10.95
N ASP A 192 -14.36 -41.76 9.69
CA ASP A 192 -15.26 -42.49 8.80
C ASP A 192 -14.47 -43.50 7.96
N ALA A 193 -14.80 -44.78 8.12
CA ALA A 193 -14.14 -45.89 7.44
C ALA A 193 -14.79 -46.27 6.10
N ARG A 194 -15.81 -45.53 5.64
CA ARG A 194 -16.46 -45.77 4.35
C ARG A 194 -15.49 -45.50 3.18
N GLU A 195 -15.57 -46.33 2.14
CA GLU A 195 -14.75 -46.19 0.94
C GLU A 195 -15.04 -44.85 0.25
N GLY A 196 -14.01 -44.00 0.14
CA GLY A 196 -14.12 -42.63 -0.40
C GLY A 196 -14.35 -41.51 0.62
N ALA A 197 -14.41 -41.80 1.93
CA ALA A 197 -14.50 -40.77 2.96
C ALA A 197 -13.21 -39.93 3.02
N THR A 198 -13.36 -38.60 2.93
CA THR A 198 -12.22 -37.68 2.80
C THR A 198 -11.56 -37.33 4.14
N ASN A 199 -12.30 -37.42 5.26
CA ASN A 199 -11.80 -37.19 6.63
C ASN A 199 -10.98 -35.88 6.78
N ARG A 200 -11.33 -34.88 5.97
CA ARG A 200 -10.61 -33.62 5.80
C ARG A 200 -11.60 -32.47 5.80
N TRP A 201 -11.35 -31.47 6.63
CA TRP A 201 -12.19 -30.29 6.76
C TRP A 201 -11.38 -29.02 6.58
N ARG A 202 -11.99 -28.00 5.96
CA ARG A 202 -11.40 -26.69 5.73
C ARG A 202 -12.09 -25.66 6.59
N LEU A 203 -11.29 -24.76 7.16
CA LEU A 203 -11.79 -23.71 8.04
C LEU A 203 -11.05 -22.40 7.78
N SER A 204 -11.80 -21.31 7.71
CA SER A 204 -11.26 -19.94 7.64
C SER A 204 -12.20 -18.98 8.37
N VAL A 205 -11.73 -17.77 8.65
CA VAL A 205 -12.50 -16.75 9.36
C VAL A 205 -12.37 -15.40 8.69
N VAL A 206 -13.49 -14.70 8.54
CA VAL A 206 -13.57 -13.32 8.05
C VAL A 206 -13.88 -12.41 9.23
N ALA A 207 -13.00 -11.48 9.52
CA ALA A 207 -13.28 -10.44 10.51
C ALA A 207 -13.79 -9.17 9.85
N GLU A 208 -14.76 -8.56 10.50
CA GLU A 208 -15.31 -7.25 10.17
C GLU A 208 -14.96 -6.25 11.28
N ASP A 209 -14.31 -5.15 10.90
CA ASP A 209 -14.05 -4.01 11.78
C ASP A 209 -15.30 -3.14 11.94
N LYS A 210 -15.35 -2.26 12.95
CA LYS A 210 -16.45 -1.31 13.17
C LYS A 210 -16.65 -0.34 12.00
N ASP A 211 -15.59 -0.06 11.25
CA ASP A 211 -15.63 0.75 10.03
C ASP A 211 -16.14 -0.02 8.80
N GLY A 212 -16.53 -1.29 8.95
CA GLY A 212 -17.07 -2.14 7.88
C GLY A 212 -16.00 -2.79 6.99
N GLN A 213 -14.71 -2.60 7.28
CA GLN A 213 -13.63 -3.30 6.58
C GLN A 213 -13.68 -4.80 6.88
N ARG A 214 -13.63 -5.63 5.84
CA ARG A 214 -13.63 -7.10 5.94
C ARG A 214 -12.32 -7.68 5.45
N VAL A 215 -11.70 -8.57 6.25
CA VAL A 215 -10.47 -9.28 5.88
C VAL A 215 -10.62 -10.76 6.25
N SER A 216 -10.25 -11.64 5.32
CA SER A 216 -10.24 -13.09 5.52
C SER A 216 -8.88 -13.57 6.05
N SER A 217 -8.90 -14.61 6.89
CA SER A 217 -7.71 -15.31 7.37
C SER A 217 -7.12 -16.26 6.31
N ASN A 218 -6.00 -16.89 6.65
CA ASN A 218 -5.56 -18.12 5.99
C ASN A 218 -6.61 -19.24 6.18
N GLU A 219 -6.70 -20.13 5.19
CA GLU A 219 -7.46 -21.37 5.28
C GLU A 219 -6.60 -22.44 5.95
N ILE A 220 -7.14 -23.11 6.98
CA ILE A 220 -6.53 -24.28 7.60
C ILE A 220 -7.23 -25.55 7.12
N THR A 221 -6.46 -26.63 7.01
CA THR A 221 -6.97 -27.98 6.79
C THR A 221 -6.81 -28.79 8.07
N LEU A 222 -7.86 -29.48 8.47
CA LEU A 222 -7.89 -30.43 9.58
C LEU A 222 -8.08 -31.82 9.02
N THR A 223 -7.25 -32.76 9.44
CA THR A 223 -7.32 -34.17 9.06
C THR A 223 -7.38 -35.01 10.31
N VAL A 224 -8.35 -35.93 10.40
CA VAL A 224 -8.43 -36.89 11.51
C VAL A 224 -7.56 -38.10 11.21
N VAL A 225 -6.85 -38.60 12.22
CA VAL A 225 -6.01 -39.80 12.10
C VAL A 225 -6.86 -41.05 12.30
N GLN A 226 -6.61 -42.09 11.51
CA GLN A 226 -7.27 -43.38 11.67
C GLN A 226 -6.97 -43.97 13.06
N PRO A 227 -7.98 -44.40 13.83
CA PRO A 227 -7.74 -45.06 15.10
C PRO A 227 -7.01 -46.38 14.89
N LEU A 228 -5.95 -46.62 15.67
CA LEU A 228 -5.31 -47.92 15.74
C LEU A 228 -6.33 -48.94 16.27
N VAL A 229 -6.74 -49.86 15.41
CA VAL A 229 -7.57 -50.99 15.81
C VAL A 229 -6.67 -51.93 16.59
N VAL A 230 -6.79 -51.93 17.92
CA VAL A 230 -6.24 -53.00 18.76
C VAL A 230 -7.05 -54.24 18.40
N MET A 231 -6.38 -55.24 17.83
CA MET A 231 -7.05 -56.51 17.48
C MET A 231 -7.60 -57.14 18.77
N PRO A 232 -8.82 -57.70 18.74
CA PRO A 232 -9.38 -58.38 19.90
C PRO A 232 -8.51 -59.60 20.27
N ASP A 233 -8.30 -59.84 21.57
CA ASP A 233 -7.55 -61.00 22.11
C ASP A 233 -8.10 -62.37 21.65
N ASP A 234 -9.35 -62.39 21.14
CA ASP A 234 -10.08 -63.58 20.67
C ASP A 234 -10.04 -63.78 19.14
N ASP A 235 -8.95 -63.40 18.45
CA ASP A 235 -8.79 -63.76 17.03
C ASP A 235 -8.42 -65.26 16.91
N PRO A 236 -9.30 -66.12 16.37
CA PRO A 236 -9.08 -67.57 16.32
C PRO A 236 -7.88 -67.99 15.47
N ARG A 237 -7.28 -67.07 14.70
CA ARG A 237 -6.04 -67.30 13.94
C ARG A 237 -4.79 -67.39 14.81
N TRP A 238 -4.86 -66.95 16.08
CA TRP A 238 -3.74 -66.93 17.02
C TRP A 238 -3.96 -67.84 18.25
N LYS A 239 -5.02 -68.67 18.28
CA LYS A 239 -5.15 -69.76 19.25
C LYS A 239 -4.07 -70.81 18.99
N LEU A 240 -2.96 -70.73 19.74
CA LEU A 240 -1.78 -71.58 19.55
C LEU A 240 -1.91 -72.99 20.16
N LEU A 241 -3.02 -73.36 20.80
CA LEU A 241 -3.23 -74.70 21.36
C LEU A 241 -4.70 -75.13 21.22
N PRO A 242 -4.99 -76.40 20.90
CA PRO A 242 -6.33 -76.98 21.09
C PRO A 242 -6.63 -77.08 22.59
N ASP A 243 -7.87 -76.81 22.97
CA ASP A 243 -8.37 -77.09 24.32
C ASP A 243 -8.47 -78.64 24.48
N ASP A 244 -7.74 -79.21 25.43
CA ASP A 244 -7.73 -80.66 25.78
C ASP A 244 -9.05 -81.14 26.42
#